data_AF-A0A533XKZ6-F1
#
_entry.id   AF-A0A533XKZ6-F1
#
_cell.length_a   1.000
_cell.length_b   1.000
_cell.length_c   1.000
_cell.angle_alpha   90.00
_cell.angle_beta   90.00
_cell.angle_gamma   90.00
#
_symmetry.space_group_name_H-M   'P 1'
#
loop_
_entity.id
_entity.type
_entity.pdbx_description
1 polymer ?
#
loop_
_entity_poly.entity_id
_entity_poly.type
_entity_poly.pdbx_seq_one_letter_code
_entity_poly.pdbx_strand_id
1 'polypeptide(L)'
;MIETDDNHSDTAGFQYQWMANGDPIRDQTGSTLTPSMLKRGDRVTVGLVPTSGTVQGTRYQAGPVVVGNTPPVVSHLSIERPDDPHAPVFAKMEAVDADRDEMQFDFRWSRNNRIVKQGPEQTLVSFLLEVGPQGMVIDKETGQLVWQIPTDLLGSHRVRIVAEDGKGGKAFQEFDFSLPAAGKPAKPEGV
;
A
#
# COMPACT_ATOMS: atom_id res chain seq x y z
N MET A 1 -3.45 21.52 -60.05
CA MET A 1 -2.56 21.78 -58.90
C MET A 1 -3.05 20.88 -57.78
N ILE A 2 -2.39 19.73 -57.61
CA ILE A 2 -2.49 18.86 -56.44
C ILE A 2 -1.04 18.48 -56.14
N GLU A 3 -0.44 19.19 -55.20
CA GLU A 3 0.69 18.71 -54.39
C GLU A 3 0.02 18.15 -53.12
N THR A 4 0.32 16.93 -52.69
CA THR A 4 1.57 16.62 -52.00
C THR A 4 1.94 15.16 -52.18
N ASP A 5 3.19 14.99 -52.61
CA ASP A 5 4.04 13.81 -52.43
C ASP A 5 4.33 13.64 -50.94
N ASP A 6 4.27 12.40 -50.45
CA ASP A 6 5.02 11.91 -49.27
C ASP A 6 5.13 10.37 -49.40
N ASN A 7 5.86 9.95 -50.43
CA ASN A 7 6.85 8.87 -50.35
C ASN A 7 6.50 7.66 -49.46
N HIS A 8 5.79 6.67 -50.03
CA HIS A 8 5.75 5.32 -49.49
C HIS A 8 7.14 4.68 -49.60
N SER A 9 8.05 5.01 -48.67
CA SER A 9 9.16 4.17 -48.18
C SER A 9 9.75 3.18 -49.21
N ASP A 10 10.25 3.68 -50.34
CA ASP A 10 11.02 2.87 -51.30
C ASP A 10 12.51 2.86 -50.90
N THR A 11 12.77 2.65 -49.60
CA THR A 11 14.12 2.67 -49.02
C THR A 11 14.43 1.33 -48.38
N ALA A 12 15.60 0.78 -48.72
CA ALA A 12 16.11 -0.44 -48.10
C ALA A 12 16.15 -0.29 -46.58
N GLY A 13 15.64 -1.28 -45.84
CA GLY A 13 15.48 -1.21 -44.39
C GLY A 13 15.08 -2.54 -43.76
N PHE A 14 14.58 -2.46 -42.53
CA PHE A 14 14.07 -3.61 -41.78
C PHE A 14 12.61 -3.37 -41.40
N GLN A 15 11.78 -4.39 -41.58
CA GLN A 15 10.46 -4.48 -40.96
C GLN A 15 10.62 -5.19 -39.62
N TYR A 16 10.09 -4.59 -38.56
CA TYR A 16 10.13 -5.15 -37.21
C TYR A 16 8.76 -5.70 -36.84
N GLN A 17 8.73 -6.77 -36.05
CA GLN A 17 7.54 -7.22 -35.33
C GLN A 17 7.96 -7.67 -33.94
N TRP A 18 7.51 -6.93 -32.92
CA TRP A 18 7.72 -7.32 -31.53
C TRP A 18 6.73 -8.42 -31.13
N MET A 19 7.18 -9.34 -30.29
CA MET A 19 6.39 -10.46 -29.77
C MET A 19 6.56 -10.57 -28.26
N ALA A 20 5.47 -10.80 -27.53
CA ALA A 20 5.47 -11.12 -26.11
C ALA A 20 4.98 -12.56 -25.94
N ASN A 21 5.76 -13.40 -25.27
CA ASN A 21 5.44 -14.82 -25.03
C ASN A 21 5.15 -15.64 -26.30
N GLY A 22 5.68 -15.19 -27.45
CA GLY A 22 5.48 -15.81 -28.76
C GLY A 22 4.36 -15.18 -29.60
N ASP A 23 3.51 -14.34 -29.02
CA ASP A 23 2.41 -13.68 -29.72
C ASP A 23 2.82 -12.29 -30.21
N PRO A 24 2.46 -11.90 -31.46
CA PRO A 24 2.78 -10.60 -32.00
C PRO A 24 2.05 -9.49 -31.23
N ILE A 25 2.80 -8.47 -30.83
CA ILE A 25 2.24 -7.31 -30.15
C ILE A 25 1.73 -6.32 -31.19
N ARG A 26 0.44 -6.01 -31.13
CA ARG A 26 -0.22 -5.10 -32.08
C ARG A 26 0.43 -3.72 -32.07
N ASP A 27 0.58 -3.15 -33.27
CA ASP A 27 1.10 -1.81 -33.50
C ASP A 27 2.54 -1.57 -32.98
N GLN A 28 3.27 -2.63 -32.65
CA GLN A 28 4.70 -2.59 -32.32
C GLN A 28 5.53 -3.14 -33.48
N THR A 29 5.63 -2.34 -34.54
CA THR A 29 6.40 -2.64 -35.76
C THR A 29 7.55 -1.67 -36.01
N GLY A 30 7.83 -0.80 -35.04
CA GLY A 30 8.95 0.12 -35.06
C GLY A 30 10.25 -0.50 -34.52
N SER A 31 11.34 0.25 -34.62
CA SER A 31 12.64 -0.12 -34.08
C SER A 31 12.72 -0.11 -32.54
N THR A 32 11.67 0.35 -31.87
CA THR A 32 11.53 0.39 -30.40
C THR A 32 10.24 -0.29 -29.95
N LEU A 33 10.29 -0.89 -28.76
CA LEU A 33 9.12 -1.45 -28.07
C LEU A 33 8.68 -0.49 -26.98
N THR A 34 7.41 -0.12 -26.98
CA THR A 34 6.77 0.53 -25.82
C THR A 34 6.36 -0.57 -24.84
N PRO A 35 6.91 -0.66 -23.62
CA PRO A 35 6.68 -1.79 -22.71
C PRO A 35 5.32 -1.76 -22.00
N SER A 36 4.37 -0.94 -22.46
CA SER A 36 3.12 -0.65 -21.73
C SER A 36 2.16 -1.85 -21.58
N MET A 37 2.43 -2.97 -22.24
CA MET A 37 1.66 -4.22 -22.17
C MET A 37 2.46 -5.37 -21.56
N LEU A 38 3.73 -5.15 -21.26
CA LEU A 38 4.60 -6.18 -20.70
C LEU A 38 4.47 -6.25 -19.18
N LYS A 39 4.63 -7.45 -18.64
CA LYS A 39 4.67 -7.74 -17.21
C LYS A 39 5.94 -8.52 -16.87
N ARG A 40 6.29 -8.55 -15.59
CA ARG A 40 7.35 -9.41 -15.08
C ARG A 40 7.21 -10.85 -15.60
N GLY A 41 8.32 -11.39 -16.09
CA GLY A 41 8.37 -12.77 -16.60
C GLY A 41 7.97 -12.92 -18.07
N ASP A 42 7.45 -11.88 -18.71
CA ASP A 42 7.20 -11.91 -20.15
C ASP A 42 8.51 -12.11 -20.92
N ARG A 43 8.43 -12.96 -21.95
CA ARG A 43 9.51 -13.20 -22.89
C ARG A 43 9.32 -12.33 -24.12
N VAL A 44 10.13 -11.29 -24.21
CA VAL A 44 10.12 -10.37 -25.35
C VAL A 44 11.08 -10.88 -26.42
N THR A 45 10.60 -10.93 -27.65
CA THR A 45 11.42 -11.21 -28.84
C THR A 45 11.08 -10.19 -29.92
N VAL A 46 12.01 -9.99 -30.86
CA VAL A 46 11.77 -9.19 -32.07
C VAL A 46 12.11 -10.03 -33.30
N GLY A 47 11.18 -10.08 -34.25
CA GLY A 47 11.43 -10.56 -35.60
C GLY A 47 11.82 -9.37 -36.48
N LEU A 48 12.86 -9.52 -37.29
CA LEU A 48 13.19 -8.56 -38.34
C LEU A 48 13.16 -9.24 -39.72
N VAL A 49 12.66 -8.53 -40.71
CA VAL A 49 12.68 -8.94 -42.12
C VAL A 49 13.34 -7.82 -42.90
N PRO A 50 14.48 -8.07 -43.59
CA PRO A 50 15.08 -7.05 -44.44
C PRO A 50 14.17 -6.82 -45.65
N THR A 51 14.06 -5.59 -46.10
CA THR A 51 13.27 -5.25 -47.29
C THR A 51 13.99 -4.22 -48.14
N SER A 52 13.90 -4.35 -49.45
CA SER A 52 14.35 -3.35 -50.42
C SER A 52 13.20 -2.45 -50.93
N GLY A 53 12.06 -2.43 -50.22
CA GLY A 53 10.80 -1.81 -50.69
C GLY A 53 9.99 -2.75 -51.58
N THR A 54 10.66 -3.50 -52.45
CA THR A 54 10.04 -4.40 -53.45
C THR A 54 10.24 -5.89 -53.18
N VAL A 55 11.29 -6.26 -52.42
CA VAL A 55 11.61 -7.65 -52.08
C VAL A 55 11.90 -7.77 -50.59
N GLN A 56 11.31 -8.78 -49.95
CA GLN A 56 11.63 -9.16 -48.58
C GLN A 56 12.67 -10.29 -48.55
N GLY A 57 13.63 -10.21 -47.64
CA GLY A 57 14.59 -11.29 -47.40
C GLY A 57 14.18 -12.21 -46.26
N THR A 58 15.15 -13.00 -45.77
CA THR A 58 14.91 -14.00 -44.71
C THR A 58 14.60 -13.33 -43.37
N ARG A 59 13.58 -13.82 -42.67
CA ARG A 59 13.29 -13.41 -41.28
C ARG A 59 14.39 -13.85 -40.32
N TYR A 60 14.75 -12.96 -39.41
CA TYR A 60 15.62 -13.26 -38.27
C TYR A 60 14.86 -12.95 -36.99
N GLN A 61 15.03 -13.79 -35.97
CA GLN A 61 14.38 -13.59 -34.68
C GLN A 61 15.44 -13.55 -33.60
N ALA A 62 15.47 -12.47 -32.82
CA ALA A 62 16.36 -12.36 -31.68
C ALA A 62 15.96 -13.38 -30.59
N GLY A 63 16.93 -13.81 -29.78
CA GLY A 63 16.65 -14.61 -28.59
C GLY A 63 15.76 -13.87 -27.59
N PRO A 64 15.02 -14.58 -26.72
CA PRO A 64 14.11 -13.94 -25.78
C PRO A 64 14.85 -13.19 -24.68
N VAL A 65 14.39 -11.96 -24.39
CA VAL A 65 14.72 -11.21 -23.19
C VAL A 65 13.56 -11.34 -22.21
N VAL A 66 13.86 -11.71 -20.96
CA VAL A 66 12.83 -11.80 -19.91
C VAL A 66 12.71 -10.45 -19.21
N VAL A 67 11.49 -9.96 -19.07
CA VAL A 67 11.21 -8.76 -18.28
C VAL A 67 11.52 -9.05 -16.81
N GLY A 68 12.52 -8.35 -16.26
CA GLY A 68 12.90 -8.44 -14.85
C GLY A 68 11.90 -7.74 -13.93
N ASN A 69 11.97 -8.04 -12.63
CA ASN A 69 11.19 -7.34 -11.61
C ASN A 69 11.82 -5.98 -11.31
N THR A 70 11.05 -4.90 -11.35
CA THR A 70 11.45 -3.59 -10.85
C THR A 70 10.75 -3.33 -9.52
N PRO A 71 11.43 -2.96 -8.43
CA PRO A 71 10.73 -2.63 -7.19
C PRO A 71 9.83 -1.39 -7.36
N PRO A 72 8.66 -1.33 -6.71
CA PRO A 72 7.82 -0.15 -6.76
C PRO A 72 8.51 1.04 -6.09
N VAL A 73 8.30 2.24 -6.62
CA VAL A 73 8.87 3.48 -6.09
C VAL A 73 7.74 4.34 -5.52
N VAL A 74 7.83 4.70 -4.24
CA VAL A 74 6.93 5.69 -3.61
C VAL A 74 7.38 7.09 -4.03
N SER A 75 6.60 7.75 -4.87
CA SER A 75 6.89 9.10 -5.39
C SER A 75 6.45 10.19 -4.42
N HIS A 76 5.41 9.94 -3.64
CA HIS A 76 4.89 10.89 -2.67
C HIS A 76 4.34 10.17 -1.44
N LEU A 77 4.60 10.73 -0.26
CA LEU A 77 4.00 10.32 1.00
C LEU A 77 3.70 11.56 1.83
N SER A 78 2.44 11.76 2.17
CA SER A 78 1.99 12.83 3.04
C SER A 78 1.03 12.32 4.10
N ILE A 79 0.96 13.06 5.21
CA ILE A 79 0.00 12.81 6.29
C ILE A 79 -1.06 13.90 6.18
N GLU A 80 -2.31 13.49 5.99
CA GLU A 80 -3.46 14.38 6.03
C GLU A 80 -4.10 14.32 7.42
N ARG A 81 -4.15 15.49 8.06
CA ARG A 81 -4.79 15.66 9.36
C ARG A 81 -6.07 16.47 9.16
N PRO A 82 -7.24 15.93 9.53
CA PRO A 82 -8.48 16.70 9.53
C PRO A 82 -8.45 17.79 10.62
N ASP A 83 -9.30 18.82 10.46
CA ASP A 83 -9.48 19.88 11.46
C ASP A 83 -10.13 19.37 12.75
N ASP A 84 -10.97 18.34 12.63
CA ASP A 84 -11.54 17.65 13.78
C ASP A 84 -10.46 16.79 14.47
N PRO A 85 -10.08 17.10 15.73
CA PRO A 85 -9.07 16.34 16.46
C PRO A 85 -9.49 14.89 16.78
N HIS A 86 -10.77 14.54 16.62
CA HIS A 86 -11.26 13.19 16.79
C HIS A 86 -11.27 12.37 15.49
N ALA A 87 -11.03 13.02 14.35
CA ALA A 87 -10.99 12.32 13.08
C ALA A 87 -9.67 11.57 12.87
N PRO A 88 -9.71 10.43 12.15
CA PRO A 88 -8.53 9.65 11.88
C PRO A 88 -7.58 10.42 10.98
N VAL A 89 -6.30 10.18 11.21
CA VAL A 89 -5.23 10.71 10.38
C VAL A 89 -5.03 9.74 9.22
N PHE A 90 -4.86 10.28 8.00
CA PHE A 90 -4.68 9.48 6.78
C PHE A 90 -3.25 9.61 6.25
N ALA A 91 -2.67 8.50 5.82
CA ALA A 91 -1.45 8.51 5.03
C ALA A 91 -1.86 8.46 3.54
N LYS A 92 -1.55 9.52 2.80
CA LYS A 92 -1.69 9.57 1.35
C LYS A 92 -0.36 9.21 0.72
N MET A 93 -0.36 8.20 -0.16
CA MET A 93 0.84 7.86 -0.91
C MET A 93 0.53 7.71 -2.39
N GLU A 94 1.54 8.03 -3.19
CA GLU A 94 1.58 7.72 -4.61
C GLU A 94 2.79 6.82 -4.84
N ALA A 95 2.58 5.74 -5.58
CA ALA A 95 3.63 4.81 -5.95
C ALA A 95 3.47 4.41 -7.40
N VAL A 96 4.60 4.20 -8.07
CA VAL A 96 4.67 3.78 -9.46
C VAL A 96 5.52 2.53 -9.54
N ASP A 97 5.03 1.56 -10.30
CA ASP A 97 5.72 0.32 -10.60
C ASP A 97 5.86 0.19 -12.12
N ALA A 98 7.08 -0.04 -12.59
CA ALA A 98 7.41 0.07 -14.02
C ALA A 98 6.93 -1.15 -14.83
N ASP A 99 6.85 -2.30 -14.19
CA ASP A 99 6.42 -3.60 -14.70
C ASP A 99 4.99 -3.97 -14.29
N ARG A 100 4.32 -3.08 -13.55
CA ARG A 100 2.90 -3.13 -13.17
C ARG A 100 2.53 -4.37 -12.37
N ASP A 101 3.42 -4.75 -11.45
CA ASP A 101 3.16 -5.76 -10.44
C ASP A 101 2.09 -5.27 -9.46
N GLU A 102 1.42 -6.22 -8.81
CA GLU A 102 0.51 -5.91 -7.72
C GLU A 102 1.33 -5.39 -6.52
N MET A 103 1.08 -4.15 -6.13
CA MET A 103 1.79 -3.51 -5.04
C MET A 103 1.06 -3.77 -3.71
N GLN A 104 1.79 -4.29 -2.72
CA GLN A 104 1.33 -4.36 -1.33
C GLN A 104 2.19 -3.44 -0.46
N PHE A 105 1.54 -2.73 0.46
CA PHE A 105 2.18 -1.76 1.33
C PHE A 105 1.80 -2.01 2.78
N ASP A 106 2.79 -1.90 3.65
CA ASP A 106 2.59 -1.79 5.09
C ASP A 106 2.91 -0.37 5.54
N PHE A 107 2.03 0.17 6.37
CA PHE A 107 2.20 1.46 7.02
C PHE A 107 2.75 1.27 8.42
N ARG A 108 3.67 2.14 8.80
CA ARG A 108 4.20 2.21 10.17
C ARG A 108 3.96 3.62 10.71
N TRP A 109 2.97 3.74 11.58
CA TRP A 109 2.65 4.99 12.26
C TRP A 109 3.56 5.16 13.47
N SER A 110 4.30 6.27 13.51
CA SER A 110 5.13 6.63 14.65
C SER A 110 4.80 8.02 15.18
N ARG A 111 4.78 8.17 16.50
CA ARG A 111 4.71 9.46 17.19
C ARG A 111 5.93 9.58 18.09
N ASN A 112 6.70 10.67 17.94
CA ASN A 112 7.93 10.91 18.70
C ASN A 112 8.87 9.67 18.71
N ASN A 113 9.10 9.09 17.53
CA ASN A 113 9.92 7.88 17.30
C ASN A 113 9.40 6.56 17.91
N ARG A 114 8.25 6.55 18.59
CA ARG A 114 7.60 5.32 19.06
C ARG A 114 6.55 4.84 18.06
N ILE A 115 6.56 3.55 17.71
CA ILE A 115 5.53 2.95 16.86
C ILE A 115 4.21 2.90 17.64
N VAL A 116 3.12 3.36 17.04
CA VAL A 116 1.76 3.31 17.62
C VAL A 116 0.83 2.37 16.86
N LYS A 117 1.09 2.12 15.57
CA LYS A 117 0.36 1.17 14.74
C LYS A 117 1.24 0.70 13.58
N GLN A 118 1.10 -0.57 13.20
CA GLN A 118 1.71 -1.15 11.99
C GLN A 118 0.71 -2.10 11.32
N GLY A 119 0.64 -2.07 9.99
CA GLY A 119 -0.26 -2.92 9.21
C GLY A 119 -0.60 -2.31 7.84
N PRO A 120 -1.50 -2.94 7.08
CA PRO A 120 -1.88 -2.47 5.74
C PRO A 120 -2.73 -1.19 5.77
N GLU A 121 -3.23 -0.78 6.94
CA GLU A 121 -4.16 0.34 7.03
C GLU A 121 -3.46 1.70 6.97
N GLN A 122 -3.90 2.51 6.01
CA GLN A 122 -3.47 3.89 5.80
C GLN A 122 -4.09 4.89 6.79
N THR A 123 -4.78 4.41 7.82
CA THR A 123 -5.50 5.24 8.79
C THR A 123 -5.02 5.00 10.20
N LEU A 124 -4.92 6.08 10.98
CA LEU A 124 -4.69 6.04 12.41
C LEU A 124 -5.94 6.58 13.13
N VAL A 125 -6.62 5.74 13.90
CA VAL A 125 -7.87 6.06 14.61
C VAL A 125 -7.57 6.54 16.04
N SER A 126 -8.36 7.52 16.50
CA SER A 126 -8.29 8.04 17.87
C SER A 126 -9.21 7.24 18.80
N PHE A 127 -8.72 6.91 20.00
CA PHE A 127 -9.49 6.24 21.05
C PHE A 127 -9.83 7.20 22.19
N LEU A 128 -11.04 7.10 22.73
CA LEU A 128 -11.48 7.84 23.91
C LEU A 128 -12.07 6.90 24.96
N LEU A 129 -11.73 7.14 26.23
CA LEU A 129 -12.38 6.52 27.36
C LEU A 129 -13.66 7.31 27.70
N GLU A 130 -14.82 6.72 27.44
CA GLU A 130 -16.12 7.36 27.69
C GLU A 130 -16.64 7.04 29.10
N VAL A 131 -16.48 5.78 29.53
CA VAL A 131 -16.80 5.34 30.91
C VAL A 131 -15.59 4.58 31.43
N GLY A 132 -15.17 4.89 32.66
CA GLY A 132 -14.10 4.16 33.33
C GLY A 132 -14.06 4.46 34.83
N PRO A 133 -13.40 3.60 35.62
CA PRO A 133 -13.17 3.84 37.03
C PRO A 133 -12.24 5.05 37.24
N GLN A 134 -12.24 5.57 38.47
CA GLN A 134 -11.33 6.66 38.84
C GLN A 134 -9.87 6.29 38.55
N GLY A 135 -9.12 7.26 38.02
CA GLY A 135 -7.70 7.10 37.68
C GLY A 135 -7.42 6.39 36.35
N MET A 136 -8.45 5.88 35.66
CA MET A 136 -8.31 5.31 34.32
C MET A 136 -8.45 6.42 33.28
N VAL A 137 -7.49 6.50 32.36
CA VAL A 137 -7.47 7.45 31.25
C VAL A 137 -6.93 6.77 30.00
N ILE A 138 -7.31 7.23 28.82
CA ILE A 138 -6.58 6.93 27.59
C ILE A 138 -5.67 8.12 27.32
N ASP A 139 -4.38 7.85 27.22
CA ASP A 139 -3.40 8.84 26.79
C ASP A 139 -3.74 9.27 25.36
N LYS A 140 -4.18 10.52 25.20
CA LYS A 140 -4.62 11.07 23.91
C LYS A 140 -3.49 11.14 22.88
N GLU A 141 -2.23 11.06 23.32
CA GLU A 141 -1.09 11.10 22.41
C GLU A 141 -0.77 9.72 21.84
N THR A 142 -0.90 8.68 22.65
CA THR A 142 -0.41 7.34 22.34
C THR A 142 -1.51 6.30 22.15
N GLY A 143 -2.75 6.62 22.53
CA GLY A 143 -3.88 5.68 22.53
C GLY A 143 -3.78 4.60 23.61
N GLN A 144 -2.78 4.64 24.49
CA GLN A 144 -2.62 3.64 25.55
C GLN A 144 -3.55 3.93 26.72
N LEU A 145 -4.20 2.90 27.23
CA LEU A 145 -4.94 2.97 28.48
C LEU A 145 -3.94 3.00 29.64
N VAL A 146 -3.96 4.08 30.40
CA VAL A 146 -3.16 4.29 31.60
C VAL A 146 -4.10 4.29 32.79
N TRP A 147 -3.79 3.50 33.81
CA TRP A 147 -4.64 3.38 34.98
C TRP A 147 -3.85 3.40 36.27
N GLN A 148 -4.02 4.47 37.04
CA GLN A 148 -3.55 4.53 38.43
C GLN A 148 -4.69 4.02 39.31
N ILE A 149 -4.59 2.77 39.76
CA ILE A 149 -5.63 2.11 40.57
C ILE A 149 -5.69 2.77 41.96
N PRO A 150 -6.78 3.45 42.33
CA PRO A 150 -6.97 3.96 43.69
C PRO A 150 -7.11 2.81 44.69
N THR A 151 -6.60 2.98 45.91
CA THR A 151 -6.59 1.92 46.94
C THR A 151 -7.98 1.56 47.47
N ASP A 152 -8.96 2.44 47.29
CA ASP A 152 -10.36 2.30 47.68
C ASP A 152 -11.25 1.82 46.52
N LEU A 153 -10.66 1.52 45.37
CA LEU A 153 -11.40 1.07 44.20
C LEU A 153 -11.75 -0.42 44.33
N LEU A 154 -12.94 -0.69 44.87
CA LEU A 154 -13.47 -2.03 45.10
C LEU A 154 -14.82 -2.22 44.40
N GLY A 155 -15.13 -3.47 44.07
CA GLY A 155 -16.42 -3.83 43.46
C GLY A 155 -16.38 -3.81 41.93
N SER A 156 -17.55 -3.76 41.32
CA SER A 156 -17.71 -3.84 39.87
C SER A 156 -17.57 -2.47 39.21
N HIS A 157 -16.81 -2.43 38.12
CA HIS A 157 -16.57 -1.24 37.33
C HIS A 157 -16.84 -1.53 35.86
N ARG A 158 -17.41 -0.53 35.20
CA ARG A 158 -17.66 -0.55 33.76
C ARG A 158 -16.60 0.27 33.04
N VAL A 159 -16.13 -0.27 31.92
CA VAL A 159 -15.25 0.43 30.99
C VAL A 159 -15.92 0.47 29.63
N ARG A 160 -15.97 1.66 29.03
CA ARG A 160 -16.49 1.89 27.69
C ARG A 160 -15.48 2.72 26.91
N ILE A 161 -14.89 2.10 25.88
CA ILE A 161 -13.93 2.72 24.98
C ILE A 161 -14.62 2.96 23.64
N VAL A 162 -14.50 4.18 23.13
CA VAL A 162 -15.05 4.58 21.85
C VAL A 162 -13.92 4.79 20.85
N ALA A 163 -14.08 4.20 19.67
CA ALA A 163 -13.30 4.49 18.48
C ALA A 163 -14.18 5.30 17.52
N GLU A 164 -13.65 6.39 16.98
CA GLU A 164 -14.37 7.28 16.07
C GLU A 164 -13.62 7.42 14.75
N ASP A 165 -14.34 7.32 13.64
CA ASP A 165 -13.78 7.37 12.29
C ASP A 165 -13.75 8.78 11.68
N GLY A 166 -14.07 9.81 12.47
CA GLY A 166 -14.08 11.22 12.06
C GLY A 166 -15.12 11.59 11.01
N LYS A 167 -15.96 10.65 10.59
CA LYS A 167 -17.10 10.86 9.69
C LYS A 167 -18.42 10.71 10.44
N GLY A 168 -18.36 10.75 11.77
CA GLY A 168 -19.48 10.52 12.68
C GLY A 168 -19.77 9.04 12.96
N GLY A 169 -19.03 8.11 12.34
CA GLY A 169 -19.08 6.69 12.65
C GLY A 169 -18.37 6.41 13.97
N LYS A 170 -19.11 5.88 14.95
CA LYS A 170 -18.56 5.47 16.24
C LYS A 170 -18.77 3.98 16.43
N ALA A 171 -17.73 3.30 16.88
CA ALA A 171 -17.81 1.97 17.43
C ALA A 171 -17.39 2.01 18.89
N PHE A 172 -17.97 1.16 19.72
CA PHE A 172 -17.56 1.06 21.12
C PHE A 172 -17.32 -0.38 21.51
N GLN A 173 -16.36 -0.57 22.42
CA GLN A 173 -16.21 -1.78 23.18
C GLN A 173 -16.52 -1.47 24.64
N GLU A 174 -17.39 -2.28 25.22
CA GLU A 174 -17.76 -2.21 26.63
C GLU A 174 -17.40 -3.52 27.33
N PHE A 175 -16.90 -3.43 28.55
CA PHE A 175 -16.69 -4.58 29.42
C PHE A 175 -16.82 -4.17 30.88
N ASP A 176 -17.28 -5.12 31.70
CA ASP A 176 -17.34 -4.99 33.14
C ASP A 176 -16.20 -5.82 33.75
N PHE A 177 -15.56 -5.31 34.81
CA PHE A 177 -14.60 -6.05 35.62
C PHE A 177 -14.89 -5.81 37.11
N SER A 178 -14.36 -6.65 37.99
CA SER A 178 -14.53 -6.48 39.44
C SER A 178 -13.19 -6.57 40.17
N LEU A 179 -12.95 -5.65 41.10
CA LEU A 179 -11.79 -5.70 41.99
C LEU A 179 -12.16 -6.35 43.32
N PRO A 180 -11.36 -7.31 43.81
CA PRO A 180 -11.64 -7.97 45.07
C PRO A 180 -11.48 -6.99 46.23
N ALA A 181 -12.41 -7.04 47.20
CA ALA A 181 -12.20 -6.41 48.49
C ALA A 181 -10.89 -6.96 49.09
N ALA A 182 -10.05 -6.09 49.65
CA ALA A 182 -8.76 -6.50 50.23
C ALA A 182 -8.96 -7.65 51.23
N GLY A 183 -8.62 -8.87 50.82
CA GLY A 183 -8.57 -10.03 51.70
C GLY A 183 -7.37 -9.90 52.64
N LYS A 184 -7.51 -10.37 53.89
CA LYS A 184 -6.38 -10.54 54.82
C LYS A 184 -5.18 -11.18 54.09
N PRO A 185 -3.94 -10.77 54.39
CA PRO A 185 -2.77 -11.30 53.71
C PRO A 185 -2.72 -12.82 53.91
N ALA A 186 -2.64 -13.56 52.80
CA ALA A 186 -2.34 -14.98 52.85
C ALA A 186 -0.97 -15.15 53.50
N LYS A 187 -0.91 -15.96 54.56
CA LYS A 187 0.33 -16.37 55.23
C LYS A 187 1.29 -16.95 54.18
N PRO A 188 2.58 -16.56 54.14
CA PRO A 188 3.52 -17.16 53.21
C PRO A 188 3.64 -18.65 53.51
N GLU A 189 3.44 -19.49 52.49
CA GLU A 189 3.82 -20.89 52.56
C GLU A 189 5.33 -21.00 52.75
N GLY A 190 5.73 -21.64 53.83
CA GLY A 190 7.12 -21.83 54.22
C GLY A 190 7.27 -23.05 55.13
N VAL A 191 7.76 -24.11 54.49
CA VAL A 191 8.24 -25.43 54.98
C VAL A 191 7.18 -26.45 55.40
#